data_AF-A0A426YP31-F1
#
_entry.id   AF-A0A426YP31-F1
#
_cell.length_a   1.000
_cell.length_b   1.000
_cell.length_c   1.000
_cell.angle_alpha   90.00
_cell.angle_beta   90.00
_cell.angle_gamma   90.00
#
_symmetry.space_group_name_H-M   'P 1'
#
loop_
_entity.id
_entity.type
_entity.pdbx_description
1 polymer ?
#
loop_
_entity_poly.entity_id
_entity_poly.type
_entity_poly.pdbx_seq_one_letter_code
_entity_poly.pdbx_strand_id
1 'polypeptide(L)'
;MVFHDYNLTVEYYRAPFLAAVGRPPPASPDHVRAAIHLDALHWLCKHWVDADLLVLNAGHWWNDKKTIAANGTWDDGGSCAAFSEPEKDPAALGSEPWNNRVIADTVEGMKSGGRKVQLLNITYMTEFRKDAHPSGHREPGTPADAPEDCSHWCLPGVPDTWNQLLYAYLLMMEYDTRKTNV
;
A
#
# COMPACT_ATOMS: atom_id res chain seq x y z
N MET A 1 -7.20 16.49 1.56
CA MET A 1 -6.53 17.76 1.23
C MET A 1 -7.29 18.41 0.10
N VAL A 2 -7.58 19.71 0.19
CA VAL A 2 -8.36 20.43 -0.82
C VAL A 2 -7.51 21.56 -1.38
N PHE A 3 -7.45 21.66 -2.71
CA PHE A 3 -6.72 22.67 -3.45
C PHE A 3 -7.71 23.47 -4.31
N HIS A 4 -8.23 24.56 -3.75
CA HIS A 4 -9.32 25.33 -4.34
C HIS A 4 -8.97 25.93 -5.71
N ASP A 5 -7.74 26.45 -5.88
CA ASP A 5 -7.29 27.08 -7.12
C ASP A 5 -7.25 26.11 -8.32
N TYR A 6 -7.23 24.80 -8.04
CA TYR A 6 -7.15 23.73 -9.04
C TYR A 6 -8.41 22.87 -9.09
N ASN A 7 -9.43 23.16 -8.28
CA ASN A 7 -10.60 22.31 -8.09
C ASN A 7 -10.21 20.82 -7.87
N LEU A 8 -9.21 20.59 -7.01
CA LEU A 8 -8.61 19.28 -6.79
C LEU A 8 -8.76 18.87 -5.33
N THR A 9 -9.15 17.62 -5.12
CA THR A 9 -9.17 16.97 -3.81
C THR A 9 -8.27 15.75 -3.82
N VAL A 10 -7.46 15.60 -2.76
CA VAL A 10 -6.66 14.40 -2.52
C VAL A 10 -7.12 13.79 -1.21
N GLU A 11 -7.63 12.57 -1.26
CA GLU A 11 -8.24 11.90 -0.11
C GLU A 11 -7.52 10.59 0.22
N TYR A 12 -7.53 10.21 1.49
CA TYR A 12 -6.95 8.96 1.98
C TYR A 12 -7.97 8.20 2.81
N TYR A 13 -8.22 6.95 2.43
CA TYR A 13 -9.11 6.03 3.13
C TYR A 13 -8.33 4.80 3.57
N ARG A 14 -8.23 4.58 4.89
CA ARG A 14 -7.53 3.42 5.44
C ARG A 14 -8.38 2.16 5.32
N ALA A 15 -8.09 1.34 4.31
CA ALA A 15 -8.70 0.03 4.09
C ALA A 15 -7.61 -1.04 3.84
N PRO A 16 -6.94 -1.55 4.90
CA PRO A 16 -5.69 -2.32 4.75
C PRO A 16 -5.80 -3.60 3.91
N PHE A 17 -6.98 -4.21 3.90
CA PHE A 17 -7.27 -5.43 3.13
C PHE A 17 -8.09 -5.17 1.86
N LEU A 18 -8.57 -3.93 1.63
CA LEU A 18 -9.60 -3.55 0.64
C LEU A 18 -10.96 -4.28 0.77
N ALA A 19 -10.99 -5.39 1.51
CA ALA A 19 -12.15 -6.18 1.87
C ALA A 19 -12.77 -5.74 3.21
N ALA A 20 -14.03 -6.12 3.42
CA ALA A 20 -14.69 -5.92 4.69
C ALA A 20 -14.05 -6.80 5.77
N VAL A 21 -13.82 -6.22 6.94
CA VAL A 21 -13.41 -6.95 8.15
C VAL A 21 -14.56 -6.89 9.14
N GLY A 22 -15.07 -8.05 9.52
CA GLY A 22 -16.33 -8.14 10.23
C GLY A 22 -16.41 -9.32 11.18
N ARG A 23 -17.64 -9.65 11.58
CA ARG A 23 -17.91 -10.78 12.47
C ARG A 23 -17.52 -12.08 11.78
N PRO A 24 -16.88 -13.01 12.50
CA PRO A 24 -16.58 -14.31 11.95
C PRO A 24 -17.87 -15.11 11.69
N PRO A 25 -17.82 -16.14 10.82
CA PRO A 25 -18.93 -17.06 10.61
C PRO A 25 -19.49 -17.64 11.93
N PRO A 26 -20.81 -17.93 12.02
CA PRO A 26 -21.43 -18.38 13.27
C PRO A 26 -20.87 -19.66 13.92
N ALA A 27 -20.10 -20.46 13.17
CA ALA A 27 -19.47 -21.70 13.65
C ALA A 27 -17.95 -21.54 13.90
N SER A 28 -17.45 -20.31 13.91
CA SER A 28 -16.02 -20.06 14.18
C SER A 28 -15.67 -20.30 15.64
N PRO A 29 -14.45 -20.79 15.94
CA PRO A 29 -13.97 -20.95 17.30
C PRO A 29 -14.01 -19.64 18.11
N ASP A 30 -14.24 -19.73 19.42
CA ASP A 30 -14.37 -18.56 20.31
C ASP A 30 -13.14 -17.63 20.33
N HIS A 31 -11.96 -18.14 19.98
CA HIS A 31 -10.73 -17.34 19.92
C HIS A 31 -10.64 -16.48 18.65
N VAL A 32 -11.48 -16.72 17.63
CA VAL A 32 -11.53 -15.94 16.39
C VAL A 32 -12.34 -14.68 16.62
N ARG A 33 -11.69 -13.52 16.57
CA ARG A 33 -12.32 -12.23 16.89
C ARG A 33 -12.96 -11.53 15.70
N ALA A 34 -12.46 -11.80 14.48
CA ALA A 34 -12.93 -11.19 13.25
C ALA A 34 -12.60 -12.07 12.04
N ALA A 35 -13.27 -11.81 10.92
CA ALA A 35 -12.95 -12.42 9.63
C ALA A 35 -12.78 -11.35 8.55
N ILE A 36 -11.89 -11.62 7.59
CA ILE A 36 -11.79 -10.86 6.35
C ILE A 36 -12.75 -11.50 5.36
N HIS A 37 -13.72 -10.73 4.87
CA HIS A 37 -14.75 -11.19 3.95
C HIS A 37 -14.31 -10.90 2.51
N LEU A 38 -13.69 -11.88 1.85
CA LEU A 38 -13.12 -11.73 0.49
C LEU A 38 -14.17 -11.49 -0.61
N ASP A 39 -15.43 -11.75 -0.29
CA ASP A 39 -16.61 -11.54 -1.13
C ASP A 39 -17.23 -10.14 -0.98
N ALA A 40 -16.71 -9.32 -0.06
CA ALA A 40 -17.23 -7.98 0.22
C ALA A 40 -16.11 -6.93 0.26
N LEU A 41 -16.31 -5.82 -0.45
CA LEU A 41 -15.42 -4.66 -0.35
C LEU A 41 -15.56 -3.97 1.01
N HIS A 42 -14.48 -3.31 1.43
CA HIS A 42 -14.48 -2.47 2.63
C HIS A 42 -15.58 -1.41 2.55
N TRP A 43 -16.30 -1.13 3.64
CA TRP A 43 -17.46 -0.21 3.65
C TRP A 43 -17.14 1.23 3.22
N LEU A 44 -15.87 1.63 3.25
CA LEU A 44 -15.41 2.92 2.74
C LEU A 44 -15.44 3.00 1.20
N CYS A 45 -15.66 1.88 0.50
CA CYS A 45 -15.73 1.85 -0.96
C CYS A 45 -16.78 2.79 -1.55
N LYS A 46 -17.85 3.09 -0.79
CA LYS A 46 -18.87 4.07 -1.15
C LYS A 46 -18.33 5.49 -1.37
N HIS A 47 -17.19 5.83 -0.75
CA HIS A 47 -16.52 7.12 -0.94
C HIS A 47 -15.54 7.12 -2.11
N TRP A 48 -15.21 5.95 -2.66
CA TRP A 48 -14.32 5.82 -3.81
C TRP A 48 -15.08 5.88 -5.14
N VAL A 49 -16.41 5.74 -5.08
CA VAL A 49 -17.30 5.91 -6.22
C VAL A 49 -17.15 7.34 -6.74
N ASP A 50 -17.13 7.48 -8.06
CA ASP A 50 -16.98 8.74 -8.80
C ASP A 50 -15.62 9.46 -8.64
N ALA A 51 -14.64 8.84 -7.96
CA ALA A 51 -13.28 9.37 -7.97
C ALA A 51 -12.71 9.39 -9.40
N ASP A 52 -12.16 10.53 -9.83
CA ASP A 52 -11.53 10.67 -11.16
C ASP A 52 -10.33 9.72 -11.32
N LEU A 53 -9.56 9.57 -10.24
CA LEU A 53 -8.39 8.70 -10.15
C LEU A 53 -8.42 7.94 -8.81
N LEU A 54 -8.38 6.61 -8.90
CA LEU A 54 -8.32 5.74 -7.73
C LEU A 54 -6.98 5.01 -7.68
N VAL A 55 -6.21 5.25 -6.61
CA VAL A 55 -4.94 4.56 -6.33
C VAL A 55 -5.18 3.56 -5.21
N LEU A 56 -5.09 2.27 -5.52
CA LEU A 56 -5.26 1.18 -4.55
C LEU A 56 -3.91 0.57 -4.21
N ASN A 57 -3.71 0.25 -2.93
CA ASN A 57 -2.58 -0.52 -2.43
C ASN A 57 -3.11 -1.51 -1.39
N ALA A 58 -2.71 -2.78 -1.53
CA ALA A 58 -2.87 -3.81 -0.52
C ALA A 58 -1.68 -4.76 -0.57
N GLY A 59 -1.23 -5.23 0.59
CA GLY A 59 -0.14 -6.21 0.66
C GLY A 59 0.46 -6.30 2.05
N HIS A 60 0.85 -5.14 2.60
CA HIS A 60 1.59 -5.07 3.87
C HIS A 60 0.88 -5.73 5.07
N TRP A 61 -0.44 -5.76 5.07
CA TRP A 61 -1.25 -6.35 6.14
C TRP A 61 -1.50 -7.85 5.95
N TRP A 62 -1.26 -8.41 4.77
CA TRP A 62 -1.49 -9.82 4.44
C TRP A 62 -0.33 -10.73 4.92
N ASN A 63 -0.03 -10.67 6.21
CA ASN A 63 0.88 -11.59 6.90
C ASN A 63 0.31 -11.99 8.26
N ASP A 64 0.79 -13.12 8.79
CA ASP A 64 0.29 -13.72 10.02
C ASP A 64 0.39 -12.77 11.22
N LYS A 65 1.47 -12.00 11.33
CA LYS A 65 1.65 -11.07 12.46
C LYS A 65 0.62 -9.95 12.47
N LYS A 66 0.43 -9.27 11.34
CA LYS A 66 -0.53 -8.15 11.25
C LYS A 66 -1.97 -8.63 11.16
N THR A 67 -2.23 -9.76 10.52
CA THR A 67 -3.58 -10.32 10.36
C THR A 67 -4.07 -11.04 11.62
N ILE A 68 -3.24 -11.88 12.25
CA ILE A 68 -3.63 -12.76 13.36
C ILE A 68 -3.27 -12.15 14.71
N ALA A 69 -2.04 -11.66 14.86
CA ALA A 69 -1.61 -11.13 16.16
C ALA A 69 -2.19 -9.74 16.45
N ALA A 70 -2.62 -8.99 15.42
CA ALA A 70 -3.22 -7.65 15.50
C ALA A 70 -2.43 -6.65 16.39
N ASN A 71 -1.18 -7.00 16.72
CA ASN A 71 -0.30 -6.30 17.64
C ASN A 71 0.48 -5.19 16.92
N GLY A 72 0.33 -5.11 15.60
CA GLY A 72 1.08 -4.19 14.75
C GLY A 72 2.60 -4.43 14.80
N THR A 73 3.11 -5.55 15.33
CA THR A 73 4.57 -5.76 15.38
C THR A 73 5.11 -5.79 13.96
N TRP A 74 5.99 -4.83 13.67
CA TRP A 74 6.43 -4.47 12.33
C TRP A 74 7.65 -5.27 11.87
N ASP A 75 8.32 -5.99 12.78
CA ASP A 75 9.51 -6.77 12.51
C ASP A 75 9.21 -8.27 12.33
N ASP A 76 9.93 -8.88 11.38
CA ASP A 76 10.21 -10.31 11.31
C ASP A 76 11.57 -10.66 11.95
N GLY A 77 12.03 -9.85 12.92
CA GLY A 77 13.38 -9.89 13.46
C GLY A 77 14.42 -9.19 12.58
N GLY A 78 13.98 -8.35 11.65
CA GLY A 78 14.85 -7.55 10.78
C GLY A 78 15.15 -6.17 11.37
N SER A 79 16.39 -5.70 11.24
CA SER A 79 16.80 -4.34 11.57
C SER A 79 17.06 -3.55 10.29
N CYS A 80 16.58 -2.32 10.24
CA CYS A 80 16.89 -1.34 9.19
C CYS A 80 17.81 -0.22 9.68
N ALA A 81 18.09 -0.14 10.98
CA ALA A 81 18.95 0.89 11.58
C ALA A 81 20.36 0.97 10.97
N ALA A 82 20.88 -0.17 10.49
CA ALA A 82 22.23 -0.25 9.95
C ALA A 82 22.36 0.27 8.51
N PHE A 83 21.26 0.50 7.80
CA PHE A 83 21.29 0.97 6.42
C PHE A 83 21.15 2.49 6.40
N SER A 84 22.19 3.18 5.95
CA SER A 84 22.18 4.64 5.74
C SER A 84 22.31 5.03 4.28
N GLU A 85 22.47 4.05 3.39
CA GLU A 85 22.66 4.22 1.95
C GLU A 85 21.83 3.18 1.20
N PRO A 86 21.35 3.49 -0.01
CA PRO A 86 20.66 2.51 -0.84
C PRO A 86 21.51 1.27 -1.09
N GLU A 87 20.85 0.12 -1.18
CA GLU A 87 21.46 -1.10 -1.72
C GLU A 87 21.91 -0.83 -3.16
N LYS A 88 23.09 -1.34 -3.51
CA LYS A 88 23.72 -1.14 -4.83
C LYS A 88 23.91 -2.45 -5.57
N ASP A 89 23.82 -3.58 -4.88
CA ASP A 89 23.94 -4.90 -5.48
C ASP A 89 22.56 -5.46 -5.83
N PRO A 90 22.22 -5.61 -7.13
CA PRO A 90 20.98 -6.26 -7.54
C PRO A 90 20.87 -7.72 -7.06
N ALA A 91 21.98 -8.40 -6.79
CA ALA A 91 21.97 -9.77 -6.28
C ALA A 91 21.60 -9.85 -4.78
N ALA A 92 21.61 -8.73 -4.06
CA ALA A 92 21.20 -8.64 -2.65
C ALA A 92 19.69 -8.42 -2.48
N LEU A 93 18.94 -8.36 -3.58
CA LEU A 93 17.48 -8.30 -3.57
C LEU A 93 16.88 -9.69 -3.34
N GLY A 94 15.74 -9.71 -2.65
CA GLY A 94 14.92 -10.88 -2.47
C GLY A 94 14.30 -11.37 -3.78
N SER A 95 13.76 -12.58 -3.73
CA SER A 95 12.97 -13.12 -4.83
C SER A 95 11.65 -12.35 -4.98
N GLU A 96 11.16 -12.22 -6.22
CA GLU A 96 9.81 -11.69 -6.52
C GLU A 96 8.76 -12.22 -5.53
N PRO A 97 8.12 -11.33 -4.74
CA PRO A 97 7.04 -11.72 -3.84
C PRO A 97 5.88 -12.36 -4.61
N TRP A 98 5.37 -13.50 -4.13
CA TRP A 98 4.31 -14.23 -4.82
C TRP A 98 3.02 -13.40 -5.00
N ASN A 99 2.73 -12.50 -4.06
CA ASN A 99 1.58 -11.61 -4.09
C ASN A 99 1.67 -10.59 -5.24
N ASN A 100 2.87 -10.18 -5.65
CA ASN A 100 3.01 -9.32 -6.83
C ASN A 100 2.56 -10.02 -8.11
N ARG A 101 2.82 -11.34 -8.23
CA ARG A 101 2.34 -12.13 -9.37
C ARG A 101 0.82 -12.18 -9.40
N VAL A 102 0.19 -12.43 -8.25
CA VAL A 102 -1.27 -12.41 -8.13
C VAL A 102 -1.86 -11.05 -8.51
N ILE A 103 -1.25 -9.96 -8.06
CA ILE A 103 -1.68 -8.59 -8.41
C ILE A 103 -1.51 -8.35 -9.90
N ALA A 104 -0.37 -8.72 -10.49
CA ALA A 104 -0.11 -8.57 -11.92
C ALA A 104 -1.12 -9.35 -12.77
N ASP A 105 -1.35 -10.62 -12.46
CA ASP A 105 -2.31 -11.48 -13.17
C ASP A 105 -3.75 -10.92 -13.06
N THR A 106 -4.11 -10.42 -11.87
CA THR A 106 -5.42 -9.79 -11.64
C THR A 106 -5.59 -8.53 -12.50
N VAL A 107 -4.57 -7.66 -12.52
CA VAL A 107 -4.57 -6.43 -13.32
C VAL A 107 -4.66 -6.76 -14.82
N GLU A 108 -3.92 -7.75 -15.31
CA GLU A 108 -3.99 -8.19 -16.71
C GLU A 108 -5.36 -8.77 -17.08
N GLY A 109 -5.99 -9.53 -16.17
CA GLY A 109 -7.37 -10.00 -16.35
C GLY A 109 -8.37 -8.84 -16.43
N MET A 110 -8.24 -7.83 -15.56
CA MET A 110 -9.07 -6.64 -15.57
C MET A 110 -8.90 -5.83 -16.87
N LYS A 111 -7.66 -5.67 -17.35
CA LYS A 111 -7.37 -5.01 -18.64
C LYS A 111 -8.00 -5.77 -19.81
N SER A 112 -7.86 -7.10 -19.82
CA SER A 112 -8.48 -7.97 -20.84
C SER A 112 -10.01 -7.87 -20.84
N GLY A 113 -10.60 -7.61 -19.67
CA GLY A 113 -12.02 -7.28 -19.50
C GLY A 113 -12.41 -5.84 -19.84
N GLY A 114 -11.50 -5.05 -20.43
CA GLY A 114 -11.75 -3.66 -20.86
C GLY A 114 -11.73 -2.62 -19.75
N ARG A 115 -11.25 -2.95 -18.55
CA ARG A 115 -11.11 -1.98 -17.46
C ARG A 115 -9.83 -1.16 -17.64
N LYS A 116 -9.94 0.16 -17.42
CA LYS A 116 -8.79 1.07 -17.40
C LYS A 116 -8.08 0.95 -16.05
N VAL A 117 -7.09 0.06 -15.98
CA VAL A 117 -6.28 -0.17 -14.78
C VAL A 117 -4.82 -0.30 -15.17
N GLN A 118 -3.94 0.26 -14.34
CA GLN A 118 -2.50 0.17 -14.49
C GLN A 118 -1.87 -0.32 -13.19
N LEU A 119 -0.93 -1.26 -13.32
CA LEU A 119 -0.05 -1.64 -12.22
C LEU A 119 1.12 -0.67 -12.16
N LEU A 120 1.25 0.07 -11.06
CA LEU A 120 2.45 0.82 -10.74
C LEU A 120 3.40 -0.09 -9.95
N ASN A 121 4.26 -0.83 -10.66
CA ASN A 121 5.19 -1.76 -10.02
C ASN A 121 6.37 -1.00 -9.39
N ILE A 122 6.26 -0.73 -8.09
CA ILE A 122 7.29 -0.06 -7.29
C ILE A 122 8.16 -1.02 -6.48
N THR A 123 7.91 -2.34 -6.53
CA THR A 123 8.51 -3.31 -5.61
C THR A 123 10.03 -3.29 -5.67
N TYR A 124 10.60 -3.57 -6.84
CA TYR A 124 12.05 -3.72 -7.00
C TYR A 124 12.81 -2.42 -6.69
N MET A 125 12.32 -1.29 -7.19
CA MET A 125 12.97 -0.01 -6.93
C MET A 125 12.91 0.38 -5.44
N THR A 126 11.86 -0.04 -4.74
CA THR A 126 11.67 0.22 -3.31
C THR A 126 12.56 -0.68 -2.46
N GLU A 127 12.80 -1.92 -2.90
CA GLU A 127 13.61 -2.89 -2.17
C GLU A 127 15.09 -2.46 -2.04
N PHE A 128 15.58 -1.66 -3.00
CA PHE A 128 16.89 -1.03 -2.87
C PHE A 128 16.99 -0.02 -1.71
N ARG A 129 15.86 0.41 -1.14
CA ARG A 129 15.79 1.58 -0.26
C ARG A 129 15.70 1.23 1.22
N LYS A 130 16.41 0.19 1.66
CA LYS A 130 16.48 -0.20 3.08
C LYS A 130 16.90 0.96 4.00
N ASP A 131 17.60 1.96 3.45
CA ASP A 131 18.04 3.19 4.11
C ASP A 131 16.93 4.19 4.47
N ALA A 132 15.77 4.09 3.82
CA ALA A 132 14.75 5.14 3.87
C ALA A 132 13.65 4.89 4.91
N HIS A 133 13.83 3.91 5.79
CA HIS A 133 12.91 3.59 6.87
C HIS A 133 13.15 4.45 8.11
N PRO A 134 12.11 4.76 8.92
CA PRO A 134 12.28 5.47 10.18
C PRO A 134 13.17 4.75 11.20
N SER A 135 13.16 3.41 11.19
CA SER A 135 13.85 2.59 12.20
C SER A 135 13.40 3.00 13.61
N GLY A 136 14.32 3.37 14.50
CA GLY A 136 14.01 3.85 15.86
C GLY A 136 13.45 5.29 15.94
N HIS A 137 13.41 6.03 14.84
CA HIS A 137 12.92 7.42 14.80
C HIS A 137 11.39 7.45 14.67
N ARG A 138 10.73 7.10 15.77
CA ARG A 138 9.28 6.90 15.84
C ARG A 138 8.54 8.15 16.29
N GLU A 139 7.22 8.13 16.15
CA GLU A 139 6.34 9.22 16.57
C GLU A 139 6.46 9.54 18.07
N PRO A 140 6.23 10.81 18.49
CA PRO A 140 6.25 11.19 19.90
C PRO A 140 5.32 10.31 20.75
N GLY A 141 5.83 9.83 21.89
CA GLY A 141 5.11 8.93 22.79
C GLY A 141 5.40 7.44 22.56
N THR A 142 6.21 7.10 21.55
CA THR A 142 6.70 5.73 21.37
C THR A 142 7.69 5.34 22.49
N PRO A 143 7.51 4.18 23.14
CA PRO A 143 8.47 3.67 24.14
C PRO A 143 9.89 3.54 23.60
N ALA A 144 10.90 3.75 24.44
CA ALA A 144 12.31 3.66 24.04
C ALA A 144 12.75 2.24 23.65
N ASP A 145 12.04 1.23 24.13
CA ASP A 145 12.22 -0.19 23.83
C ASP A 145 11.31 -0.68 22.71
N ALA A 146 10.57 0.21 22.03
CA ALA A 146 9.75 -0.17 20.91
C ALA A 146 10.60 -0.72 19.76
N PRO A 147 10.12 -1.75 19.03
CA PRO A 147 10.81 -2.26 17.85
C PRO A 147 11.03 -1.19 16.77
N GLU A 148 12.04 -1.40 15.94
CA GLU A 148 12.29 -0.56 14.76
C GLU A 148 11.11 -0.60 13.79
N ASP A 149 10.82 0.55 13.16
CA ASP A 149 9.89 0.61 12.04
C ASP A 149 10.61 0.52 10.70
N CYS A 150 10.63 -0.70 10.16
CA CYS A 150 11.14 -1.01 8.82
C CYS A 150 10.01 -1.26 7.80
N SER A 151 8.82 -0.76 8.10
CA SER A 151 7.59 -0.98 7.33
C SER A 151 7.09 0.30 6.67
N HIS A 152 7.28 1.44 7.34
CA HIS A 152 6.94 2.76 6.83
C HIS A 152 8.18 3.47 6.29
N TRP A 153 7.99 4.67 5.75
CA TRP A 153 9.01 5.42 5.07
C TRP A 153 9.14 6.81 5.69
N CYS A 154 10.38 7.29 5.80
CA CYS A 154 10.63 8.69 6.09
C CYS A 154 10.03 9.58 4.98
N LEU A 155 9.58 10.78 5.36
CA LEU A 155 9.20 11.85 4.45
C LEU A 155 10.05 13.09 4.74
N PRO A 156 10.62 13.75 3.71
CA PRO A 156 10.65 13.34 2.30
C PRO A 156 11.43 12.02 2.09
N GLY A 157 11.09 11.25 1.04
CA GLY A 157 11.69 9.94 0.82
C GLY A 157 11.08 9.13 -0.32
N VAL A 158 11.09 7.80 -0.17
CA VAL A 158 10.67 6.83 -1.18
C VAL A 158 9.23 7.06 -1.70
N PRO A 159 8.24 7.38 -0.86
CA PRO A 159 6.89 7.69 -1.33
C PRO A 159 6.82 8.89 -2.29
N ASP A 160 7.75 9.84 -2.20
CA ASP A 160 7.80 10.96 -3.13
C ASP A 160 8.15 10.48 -4.53
N THR A 161 9.07 9.51 -4.65
CA THR A 161 9.41 8.88 -5.93
C THR A 161 8.23 8.11 -6.51
N TRP A 162 7.45 7.41 -5.69
CA TRP A 162 6.22 6.74 -6.16
C TRP A 162 5.22 7.75 -6.73
N ASN A 163 5.04 8.88 -6.04
CA ASN A 163 4.16 9.96 -6.51
C ASN A 163 4.68 10.61 -7.80
N GLN A 164 6.00 10.75 -7.97
CA GLN A 164 6.60 11.22 -9.23
C GLN A 164 6.35 10.26 -10.39
N LEU A 165 6.43 8.95 -10.17
CA LEU A 165 6.10 7.95 -11.19
C LEU A 165 4.63 7.97 -11.57
N LEU A 166 3.74 8.10 -10.59
CA LEU A 166 2.30 8.28 -10.84
C LEU A 166 2.06 9.54 -11.68
N TYR A 167 2.65 10.67 -11.29
CA TYR A 167 2.53 11.94 -12.00
C TYR A 167 3.03 11.84 -13.45
N ALA A 168 4.23 11.26 -13.65
CA ALA A 168 4.79 11.04 -14.97
C ALA A 168 3.88 10.15 -15.85
N TYR A 169 3.30 9.10 -15.27
CA TYR A 169 2.34 8.25 -15.97
C TYR A 169 1.09 9.02 -16.40
N LEU A 170 0.50 9.82 -15.50
CA LEU A 170 -0.68 10.63 -15.82
C LEU A 170 -0.40 11.63 -16.96
N LEU A 171 0.79 12.25 -16.97
CA LEU A 171 1.21 13.13 -18.06
C LEU A 171 1.35 12.38 -19.40
N MET A 172 2.00 11.20 -19.39
CA MET A 172 2.17 10.39 -20.60
C MET A 172 0.83 9.93 -21.19
N MET A 173 -0.16 9.70 -20.33
CA MET A 173 -1.51 9.32 -20.74
C MET A 173 -2.37 10.52 -21.18
N GLU A 174 -1.81 11.73 -21.18
CA GLU A 174 -2.55 12.99 -21.36
C GLU A 174 -3.81 13.07 -20.50
N TYR A 175 -3.71 12.58 -19.27
CA TYR A 175 -4.85 12.48 -18.38
C TYR A 175 -5.40 13.88 -18.08
N ASP A 176 -6.66 14.11 -18.45
CA ASP A 176 -7.35 15.39 -18.25
C ASP A 176 -8.78 15.09 -17.78
N THR A 177 -9.08 15.50 -16.54
CA THR A 177 -10.42 15.37 -15.96
C THR A 177 -11.45 16.28 -16.62
N ARG A 178 -11.02 17.25 -17.45
CA ARG A 178 -11.89 18.20 -18.16
C ARG A 178 -12.25 17.74 -19.56
N LYS A 179 -11.60 16.71 -20.11
CA LYS A 179 -12.00 16.10 -21.39
C LYS A 179 -13.24 15.24 -21.12
N THR A 180 -14.40 15.87 -21.10
CA THR A 180 -15.69 15.17 -21.19
C THR A 180 -15.67 14.30 -22.43
N ASN A 181 -15.98 13.00 -22.29
CA ASN A 181 -16.35 12.17 -23.44
C ASN A 181 -17.57 12.83 -24.09
N VAL A 182 -17.36 13.50 -25.22
CA VAL A 182 -18.40 13.86 -26.19
C VAL A 182 -18.62 12.67 -27.09
#